data_AF-A0A090QWL6-F1
#
_entry.id   AF-A0A090QWL6-F1
#
_cell.length_a   1.000
_cell.length_b   1.000
_cell.length_c   1.000
_cell.angle_alpha   90.00
_cell.angle_beta   90.00
_cell.angle_gamma   90.00
#
_symmetry.space_group_name_H-M   'P 1'
#
loop_
_entity.id
_entity.type
_entity.pdbx_description
1 polymer ?
#
loop_
_entity_poly.entity_id
_entity_poly.type
_entity_poly.pdbx_seq_one_letter_code
_entity_poly.pdbx_strand_id
1 'polypeptide(L)' 'MSKEALFNILRHRKHIPGIKVLELFAGSGNMSYEFGSRGASSILAVDQHKPCLDFIKKQQAL' A
#
# COMPACT_ATOMS: atom_id res chain seq x y z
N MET A 1 3.00 -11.57 10.34
CA MET A 1 4.30 -12.17 9.95
C MET A 1 4.56 -12.09 8.45
N SER A 2 3.60 -12.41 7.57
CA SER A 2 3.78 -12.33 6.11
C SER A 2 4.12 -10.93 5.57
N LYS A 3 3.45 -9.88 6.06
CA LYS A 3 3.71 -8.48 5.63
C LYS A 3 5.16 -8.05 5.88
N GLU A 4 5.67 -8.20 7.11
CA GLU A 4 7.06 -7.84 7.43
C GLU A 4 8.07 -8.68 6.63
N ALA A 5 7.82 -9.98 6.45
CA ALA A 5 8.67 -10.82 5.63
C ALA A 5 8.75 -10.31 4.17
N LEU A 6 7.62 -9.89 3.60
CA LEU A 6 7.57 -9.29 2.26
C LEU A 6 8.38 -7.99 2.21
N PHE A 7 8.18 -7.07 3.16
CA PHE A 7 8.92 -5.80 3.17
C PHE A 7 10.42 -5.98 3.43
N ASN A 8 10.82 -7.00 4.19
CA ASN A 8 12.23 -7.36 4.33
C ASN A 8 12.83 -7.75 2.98
N ILE A 9 12.15 -8.61 2.21
CA ILE A 9 12.60 -8.99 0.87
C ILE A 9 12.65 -7.76 -0.06
N LEU A 10 11.59 -6.94 -0.05
CA LEU A 10 11.50 -5.77 -0.93
C LEU A 10 12.59 -4.73 -0.62
N ARG A 11 12.91 -4.47 0.65
CA ARG A 11 13.95 -3.53 1.07
C ARG A 11 15.33 -3.90 0.52
N HIS A 12 15.61 -5.19 0.32
CA HIS A 12 16.85 -5.66 -0.28
C HIS A 12 16.84 -5.65 -1.81
N ARG A 13 15.66 -5.49 -2.45
CA ARG A 13 15.52 -5.51 -3.91
C ARG A 13 15.25 -4.14 -4.52
N LYS A 14 14.65 -3.22 -3.77
CA LYS A 14 14.23 -1.89 -4.21
C LYS A 14 14.35 -0.87 -3.09
N HIS A 15 14.80 0.33 -3.43
CA HIS A 15 14.66 1.49 -2.55
C HIS A 15 13.21 1.98 -2.62
N ILE A 16 12.47 1.89 -1.52
CA ILE A 16 11.03 2.22 -1.47
C ILE A 16 10.77 3.74 -1.50
N PRO A 17 11.54 4.60 -0.81
CA PRO A 17 11.30 6.04 -0.88
C PRO A 17 11.27 6.57 -2.31
N GLY A 18 10.20 7.30 -2.65
CA GLY A 18 9.99 7.90 -3.97
C GLY A 18 9.34 7.00 -5.03
N ILE A 19 9.14 5.70 -4.79
CA ILE A 19 8.54 4.82 -5.81
C ILE A 19 7.04 5.04 -5.96
N LYS A 20 6.52 4.74 -7.15
CA LYS A 20 5.08 4.63 -7.40
C LYS A 20 4.64 3.18 -7.25
N VAL A 21 3.55 2.93 -6.54
CA VAL A 21 3.04 1.59 -6.24
C VAL A 21 1.65 1.41 -6.84
N LEU A 22 1.41 0.23 -7.41
CA LEU A 22 0.08 -0.25 -7.78
C LEU A 22 -0.26 -1.42 -6.86
N GLU A 23 -1.32 -1.29 -6.07
CA GLU A 23 -1.86 -2.37 -5.24
C GLU A 23 -3.15 -2.89 -5.88
N LEU A 24 -3.16 -4.17 -6.24
CA LEU A 24 -4.35 -4.85 -6.77
C LEU A 24 -5.00 -5.68 -5.66
N PHE A 25 -6.33 -5.72 -5.64
CA PHE A 25 -7.13 -6.36 -4.58
C PHE A 25 -6.81 -5.78 -3.21
N ALA A 26 -6.84 -4.44 -3.12
CA ALA A 26 -6.33 -3.69 -1.99
C ALA A 26 -7.04 -4.00 -0.65
N GLY A 27 -8.27 -4.51 -0.68
CA GLY A 27 -9.04 -4.83 0.52
C GLY A 27 -9.13 -3.61 1.44
N SER A 28 -8.61 -3.70 2.65
CA SER A 28 -8.61 -2.58 3.60
C SER A 28 -7.50 -1.54 3.35
N GLY A 29 -6.67 -1.69 2.31
CA GLY A 29 -5.54 -0.80 2.02
C GLY A 29 -4.28 -1.04 2.86
N ASN A 30 -4.19 -2.20 3.54
CA ASN A 30 -3.10 -2.48 4.48
C ASN A 30 -1.70 -2.39 3.84
N MET A 31 -1.53 -2.81 2.58
CA MET A 31 -0.22 -2.68 1.92
C MET A 31 0.01 -1.24 1.46
N SER A 32 -1.01 -0.55 0.95
CA SER A 32 -0.94 0.87 0.61
C SER A 32 -0.41 1.69 1.78
N TYR A 33 -1.00 1.57 2.97
CA TYR A 33 -0.54 2.33 4.14
C TYR A 33 0.90 2.00 4.53
N GLU A 34 1.31 0.74 4.40
CA GLU A 34 2.68 0.31 4.71
C GLU A 34 3.71 0.81 3.69
N PHE A 35 3.37 0.85 2.39
CA PHE A 35 4.22 1.48 1.38
C PHE A 35 4.30 2.99 1.59
N GLY A 36 3.19 3.63 1.97
CA GLY A 36 3.11 5.06 2.24
C GLY A 36 3.97 5.45 3.44
N SER A 37 3.87 4.71 4.55
CA SER A 37 4.70 4.94 5.75
C SER A 37 6.19 4.74 5.51
N ARG A 38 6.56 3.97 4.47
CA ARG A 38 7.94 3.72 4.04
C ARG A 38 8.40 4.66 2.91
N GLY A 39 7.61 5.68 2.57
CA GLY A 39 8.02 6.80 1.72
C GLY A 39 7.69 6.66 0.23
N ALA A 40 6.78 5.76 -0.17
CA ALA A 40 6.30 5.73 -1.55
C ALA A 40 5.72 7.09 -1.97
N SER A 41 6.00 7.55 -3.19
CA SER A 41 5.58 8.88 -3.69
C SER A 41 4.10 8.92 -4.08
N SER A 42 3.57 7.81 -4.56
CA SER A 42 2.14 7.68 -4.89
C SER A 42 1.75 6.21 -4.89
N ILE A 43 0.54 5.92 -4.44
CA ILE A 43 -0.01 4.57 -4.42
C ILE A 43 -1.38 4.58 -5.09
N LEU A 44 -1.58 3.70 -6.07
CA LEU A 44 -2.87 3.44 -6.69
C LEU A 44 -3.41 2.12 -6.14
N ALA A 45 -4.42 2.21 -5.27
CA ALA A 45 -5.13 1.06 -4.72
C ALA A 45 -6.33 0.72 -5.62
N VAL A 46 -6.41 -0.52 -6.08
CA VAL A 46 -7.48 -1.02 -6.95
C VAL A 46 -8.18 -2.19 -6.27
N ASP A 47 -9.50 -2.08 -6.15
CA ASP A 47 -10.35 -3.15 -5.65
C ASP A 47 -11.70 -3.12 -6.38
N GLN A 48 -12.30 -4.28 -6.59
CA GLN A 48 -13.62 -4.41 -7.21
C GLN A 48 -14.74 -4.11 -6.20
N HIS A 49 -14.51 -4.35 -4.90
CA HIS A 49 -15.50 -4.16 -3.87
C HIS A 49 -15.51 -2.70 -3.41
N LYS A 50 -16.54 -1.95 -3.83
CA LYS A 50 -16.67 -0.52 -3.53
C LYS A 50 -16.51 -0.14 -2.03
N PRO A 51 -17.06 -0.90 -1.06
CA PRO A 51 -16.83 -0.64 0.36
C PRO A 51 -15.36 -0.63 0.79
N CYS A 52 -14.50 -1.46 0.17
CA CYS A 52 -13.06 -1.45 0.41
C CYS A 52 -12.45 -0.10 -0.02
N LEU A 53 -12.80 0.38 -1.20
CA LEU A 53 -12.33 1.68 -1.69
C LEU A 53 -12.83 2.85 -0.82
N ASP A 54 -14.06 2.77 -0.31
CA ASP A 54 -14.62 3.79 0.57
C ASP A 54 -13.93 3.82 1.93
N PHE A 55 -13.61 2.65 2.46
CA PHE A 55 -12.80 2.52 3.67
C PHE A 55 -11.42 3.15 3.49
N ILE A 56 -10.73 2.84 2.38
CA ILE A 56 -9.41 3.39 2.09
C ILE A 56 -9.46 4.92 1.99
N LYS A 57 -10.42 5.46 1.24
CA LYS A 57 -10.59 6.91 1.07
C LYS A 57 -10.89 7.63 2.37
N LYS A 58 -11.67 7.02 3.27
CA LYS A 58 -11.99 7.60 4.58
C LYS A 58 -10.75 7.71 5.47
N GLN A 59 -9.86 6.72 5.44
CA GLN A 59 -8.64 6.70 6.24
C GLN A 59 -7.51 7.56 5.66
N GLN A 60 -7.52 7.83 4.35
CA GLN A 60 -6.57 8.71 3.68
C GLN A 60 -6.68 10.20 4.10
N ALA A 61 -7.75 10.58 4.82
CA ALA A 61 -8.06 11.98 5.13
C ALA A 61 -7.28 12.59 6.32
N LEU A 62 -6.02 12.20 6.55
CA LEU A 62 -5.12 12.83 7.52
C LEU A 62 -3.77 13.18 6.88
#